data_AF-A0A839GHH8-F1
#
_entry.id   AF-A0A839GHH8-F1
#
_cell.length_a   1.000
_cell.length_b   1.000
_cell.length_c   1.000
_cell.angle_alpha   90.00
_cell.angle_beta   90.00
_cell.angle_gamma   90.00
#
_symmetry.space_group_name_H-M   'P 1'
#
loop_
_entity.id
_entity.type
_entity.pdbx_description
1 polymer ?
#
loop_
_entity_poly.entity_id
_entity_poly.type
_entity_poly.pdbx_seq_one_letter_code
_entity_poly.pdbx_strand_id
1 'polypeptide(L)'
;MNLFVAELRNDNRWQIEDFHRGFKQLTGSEKCQCRKARSQRNHLACCYHAWVSLKIKAKQQIAKTMYQVRNELFRNYLIQQLKKSTIKAI
;
A
#
# COMPACT_ATOMS: atom_id res chain seq x y z
N MET A 1 -31.02 -10.62 -17.77
CA MET A 1 -29.69 -10.00 -17.58
C MET A 1 -28.70 -10.86 -18.34
N ASN A 2 -28.06 -10.37 -19.40
CA ASN A 2 -27.13 -11.19 -20.19
C ASN A 2 -25.89 -11.54 -19.36
N LEU A 3 -25.39 -12.77 -19.50
CA LEU A 3 -24.24 -13.34 -18.75
C LEU A 3 -23.03 -12.38 -18.74
N PHE A 4 -22.72 -11.78 -19.88
CA PHE A 4 -21.66 -10.77 -20.03
C PHE A 4 -21.80 -9.55 -19.10
N VAL A 5 -23.04 -9.05 -18.91
CA VAL A 5 -23.30 -7.92 -18.00
C VAL A 5 -23.16 -8.33 -16.55
N ALA A 6 -23.45 -9.60 -16.23
CA ALA A 6 -23.25 -10.14 -14.89
C ALA A 6 -21.76 -10.34 -14.57
N GLU A 7 -20.98 -10.87 -15.51
CA GLU A 7 -19.53 -11.05 -15.39
C GLU A 7 -18.79 -9.72 -15.18
N LEU A 8 -19.04 -8.72 -16.03
CA LEU A 8 -18.43 -7.39 -15.89
C LEU A 8 -18.74 -6.72 -14.54
N ARG A 9 -19.97 -6.89 -14.04
CA ARG A 9 -20.34 -6.37 -12.72
C ARG A 9 -19.61 -7.10 -11.60
N ASN A 10 -19.36 -8.40 -11.75
CA ASN A 10 -18.61 -9.19 -10.78
C ASN A 10 -17.13 -8.77 -10.76
N ASP A 11 -16.53 -8.54 -11.92
CA ASP A 11 -15.13 -8.09 -12.05
C ASP A 11 -14.90 -6.74 -11.36
N ASN A 12 -15.81 -5.77 -11.56
CA ASN A 12 -15.72 -4.47 -10.90
C ASN A 12 -15.80 -4.58 -9.37
N ARG A 13 -16.64 -5.49 -8.84
CA ARG A 13 -16.76 -5.71 -7.40
C ARG A 13 -15.47 -6.31 -6.84
N TRP A 14 -14.90 -7.29 -7.55
CA TRP A 14 -13.64 -7.90 -7.16
C TRP A 14 -12.48 -6.90 -7.15
N GLN A 15 -12.41 -6.03 -8.16
CA GLN A 15 -11.39 -4.96 -8.21
C GLN A 15 -11.47 -4.00 -7.01
N ILE A 16 -12.68 -3.68 -6.55
CA ILE A 16 -12.90 -2.86 -5.35
C ILE A 16 -12.41 -3.60 -4.10
N GLU A 17 -12.74 -4.90 -3.97
CA GLU A 17 -12.28 -5.72 -2.85
C GLU A 17 -10.76 -5.84 -2.79
N ASP A 18 -10.10 -6.07 -3.94
CA ASP A 18 -8.66 -6.12 -4.05
C ASP A 18 -8.00 -4.78 -3.71
N PHE A 19 -8.61 -3.67 -4.15
CA PHE A 19 -8.20 -2.32 -3.73
C PHE A 19 -8.27 -2.18 -2.21
N HIS A 20 -9.42 -2.47 -1.58
CA HIS A 20 -9.59 -2.32 -0.14
C HIS A 20 -8.66 -3.24 0.65
N ARG A 21 -8.45 -4.48 0.19
CA ARG A 21 -7.52 -5.43 0.81
C ARG A 21 -6.10 -4.87 0.81
N GLY A 22 -5.61 -4.46 -0.36
CA GLY A 22 -4.28 -3.88 -0.50
C GLY A 22 -4.10 -2.58 0.27
N PHE A 23 -5.11 -1.70 0.23
CA PHE A 23 -5.13 -0.44 0.96
C PHE A 23 -4.94 -0.65 2.46
N LYS A 24 -5.76 -1.53 3.06
CA LYS A 24 -5.70 -1.82 4.50
C LYS A 24 -4.39 -2.47 4.92
N GLN A 25 -3.98 -3.53 4.21
CA GLN A 25 -2.81 -4.33 4.58
C GLN A 25 -1.49 -3.58 4.40
N LEU A 26 -1.34 -2.84 3.29
CA LEU A 26 -0.06 -2.21 2.93
C LEU A 26 0.17 -0.86 3.62
N THR A 27 -0.90 -0.15 3.97
CA THR A 27 -0.80 1.24 4.47
C THR A 27 -1.25 1.42 5.92
N GLY A 28 -1.89 0.41 6.52
CA GLY A 28 -2.37 0.51 7.90
C GLY A 28 -3.50 1.52 8.07
N SER A 29 -4.37 1.69 7.07
CA SER A 29 -5.49 2.64 7.13
C SER A 29 -6.45 2.41 8.30
N GLU A 30 -6.60 1.17 8.76
CA GLU A 30 -7.42 0.80 9.93
C GLU A 30 -6.66 0.88 11.27
N LYS A 31 -5.38 1.26 11.26
CA LYS A 31 -4.53 1.25 12.47
C LYS A 31 -4.47 2.60 13.20
N CYS A 32 -5.21 3.61 12.75
CA CYS A 32 -5.20 4.94 13.37
C CYS A 32 -5.87 4.95 14.75
N GLN A 33 -5.12 5.31 15.79
CA GLN A 33 -5.62 5.39 17.16
C GLN A 33 -6.19 6.77 17.53
N CYS A 34 -6.17 7.73 16.61
CA CYS A 34 -6.64 9.09 16.85
C CYS A 34 -8.15 9.12 17.14
N ARG A 35 -8.62 9.90 18.12
CA ARG A 35 -10.06 10.04 18.37
C ARG A 35 -10.71 11.19 17.58
N LYS A 36 -9.91 12.19 17.18
CA LYS A 36 -10.40 13.36 16.45
C LYS A 36 -10.66 13.04 14.98
N ALA A 37 -11.85 13.44 14.49
CA ALA A 37 -12.25 13.20 13.10
C ALA A 37 -11.30 13.80 12.06
N ARG A 38 -10.73 14.99 12.33
CA ARG A 38 -9.73 15.61 11.44
C ARG A 38 -8.47 14.75 11.31
N SER A 39 -7.94 14.28 12.44
CA SER A 39 -6.74 13.42 12.45
C SER A 39 -6.98 12.09 11.74
N GLN A 40 -8.18 11.52 11.90
CA GLN A 40 -8.58 10.30 11.18
C GLN A 40 -8.64 10.52 9.65
N ARG A 41 -9.23 11.63 9.19
CA ARG A 41 -9.23 11.98 7.76
C ARG A 41 -7.82 12.22 7.21
N ASN A 42 -6.96 12.89 7.98
CA ASN A 42 -5.57 13.10 7.58
C ASN A 42 -4.81 11.76 7.47
N HIS A 43 -4.99 10.85 8.42
CA HIS A 43 -4.42 9.50 8.35
C HIS A 43 -4.85 8.77 7.09
N LEU A 44 -6.14 8.76 6.79
CA LEU A 44 -6.67 8.16 5.57
C LEU A 44 -6.05 8.79 4.32
N ALA A 45 -5.96 10.12 4.24
CA ALA A 45 -5.32 10.82 3.12
C ALA A 45 -3.86 10.39 2.93
N CYS A 46 -3.08 10.30 4.01
CA CYS A 46 -1.70 9.79 3.96
C CYS A 46 -1.65 8.34 3.47
N CYS A 47 -2.55 7.48 3.94
CA CYS A 47 -2.67 6.11 3.48
C CYS A 47 -2.98 6.04 1.98
N TYR A 48 -3.87 6.90 1.47
CA TYR A 48 -4.20 6.96 0.04
C TYR A 48 -2.97 7.34 -0.79
N HIS A 49 -2.25 8.40 -0.39
CA HIS A 49 -1.01 8.79 -1.04
C HIS A 49 0.02 7.64 -1.06
N ALA A 50 0.25 6.99 0.09
CA ALA A 50 1.17 5.87 0.18
C ALA A 50 0.78 4.71 -0.75
N TRP A 51 -0.52 4.36 -0.81
CA TRP A 51 -1.01 3.29 -1.68
C TRP A 51 -0.80 3.60 -3.17
N VAL A 52 -1.11 4.83 -3.59
CA VAL A 52 -0.89 5.27 -4.98
C VAL A 52 0.59 5.26 -5.33
N SER A 53 1.46 5.75 -4.45
CA SER A 53 2.91 5.70 -4.65
C SER A 53 3.42 4.26 -4.79
N LEU A 54 2.96 3.32 -3.95
CA LEU A 54 3.28 1.90 -4.07
C LEU A 54 2.80 1.32 -5.40
N LYS A 55 1.59 1.69 -5.86
CA LYS A 55 1.04 1.19 -7.12
C LYS A 55 1.85 1.69 -8.32
N ILE A 56 2.22 2.97 -8.33
CA ILE A 56 3.09 3.56 -9.36
C ILE A 56 4.45 2.87 -9.35
N LYS A 57 5.05 2.69 -8.18
CA LYS A 57 6.36 2.04 -8.06
C LYS A 57 6.34 0.59 -8.53
N ALA A 58 5.27 -0.16 -8.20
CA ALA A 58 5.08 -1.50 -8.70
C ALA A 58 4.92 -1.55 -10.23
N LYS A 59 4.19 -0.59 -10.83
CA LYS A 59 4.09 -0.50 -12.29
C LYS A 59 5.43 -0.21 -12.97
N GLN A 60 6.31 0.55 -12.33
CA GLN A 60 7.66 0.85 -12.83
C GLN A 60 8.64 -0.33 -12.70
N GLN A 61 8.37 -1.29 -11.81
CA GLN A 61 9.25 -2.42 -11.55
C GLN A 61 8.69 -3.69 -12.21
N ILE A 62 9.43 -4.21 -13.18
CA ILE A 62 9.05 -5.43 -13.90
C ILE A 62 8.90 -6.59 -12.90
N ALA A 63 7.82 -7.35 -13.05
CA ALA A 63 7.52 -8.57 -12.29
C ALA A 63 7.48 -8.41 -10.76
N LYS A 64 7.17 -7.21 -10.24
CA LYS A 64 7.00 -6.99 -8.79
C LYS A 64 5.58 -6.63 -8.41
N THR A 65 5.06 -7.35 -7.42
CA THR A 65 3.78 -7.06 -6.77
C THR A 65 3.91 -5.87 -5.83
N MET A 66 2.79 -5.20 -5.51
CA MET A 66 2.79 -4.12 -4.52
C MET A 66 3.29 -4.57 -3.14
N TYR A 67 3.03 -5.82 -2.76
CA TYR A 67 3.49 -6.41 -1.50
C TYR A 67 5.01 -6.53 -1.46
N GLN A 68 5.63 -7.01 -2.53
CA GLN A 68 7.09 -7.09 -2.66
C GLN A 68 7.72 -5.70 -2.62
N VAL A 69 7.17 -4.73 -3.37
CA VAL A 69 7.66 -3.34 -3.34
C VAL A 69 7.59 -2.76 -1.93
N ARG A 70 6.48 -2.98 -1.21
CA ARG A 70 6.31 -2.50 0.16
C ARG A 70 7.32 -3.15 1.11
N ASN A 71 7.53 -4.46 1.03
CA ASN A 71 8.43 -5.18 1.93
C ASN A 71 9.91 -4.90 1.64
N GLU A 72 10.25 -4.60 0.39
CA GLU A 72 11.62 -4.33 -0.03
C GLU A 72 12.00 -2.84 0.02
N LEU A 73 11.05 -1.96 0.40
CA LEU A 73 11.20 -0.51 0.34
C LEU A 73 12.54 0.00 0.93
N PHE A 74 12.93 -0.56 2.08
CA PHE A 74 14.16 -0.20 2.79
C PHE A 74 15.26 -1.25 2.71
N ARG A 75 15.08 -2.32 1.94
CA ARG A 75 15.99 -3.48 1.96
C ARG A 75 17.43 -3.08 1.67
N ASN A 76 17.66 -2.34 0.58
CA ASN A 76 19.00 -1.92 0.19
C ASN A 76 19.62 -0.95 1.20
N TYR A 77 18.81 -0.01 1.72
CA TYR A 77 19.23 0.92 2.75
C TYR A 77 19.67 0.17 4.02
N LEU A 78 18.86 -0.77 4.51
CA LEU A 78 19.18 -1.56 5.69
C LEU A 78 20.45 -2.41 5.50
N ILE A 79 20.62 -3.04 4.34
CA ILE A 79 21.86 -3.76 4.01
C ILE A 79 23.06 -2.82 4.06
N GLN A 80 22.92 -1.60 3.54
CA GLN A 80 23.99 -0.61 3.60
C GLN A 80 24.30 -0.17 5.04
N GLN A 81 23.27 0.07 5.86
CA GLN A 81 23.44 0.40 7.27
C GLN A 81 24.13 -0.71 8.07
N LEU A 82 23.82 -1.97 7.78
CA LEU A 82 24.48 -3.11 8.42
C LEU A 82 25.96 -3.23 8.01
N LYS A 83 26.30 -2.92 6.75
CA LYS A 83 27.69 -2.92 6.26
C LYS A 83 28.52 -1.77 6.84
N LYS A 84 27.93 -0.58 6.89
CA LYS A 84 28.56 0.63 7.40
C LYS A 84 27.51 1.48 8.10
N SER A 85 27.45 1.37 9.42
CA SER A 85 26.48 2.13 10.20
C SER A 85 26.76 3.61 10.08
N THR A 86 25.83 4.35 9.48
CA THR A 86 25.84 5.82 9.51
C THR A 86 24.98 6.36 10.66
N ILE A 87 24.17 5.48 11.26
CA ILE A 87 23.33 5.81 12.41
C ILE A 87 24.20 5.68 13.66
N LYS A 88 24.28 6.76 14.45
CA LYS A 88 24.94 6.73 15.76
C LYS A 88 24.11 5.86 16.71
N ALA A 89 24.75 4.92 17.39
CA ALA A 89 24.13 4.26 18.54
C ALA A 89 23.90 5.32 19.62
N ILE A 90 22.69 5.33 20.20
CA ILE A 90 22.33 6.14 21.37
C ILE A 90 22.64 5.32 22.61
#